data_AF-A0A7S1REA3-F1
#
_entry.id   AF-A0A7S1REA3-F1
#
_cell.length_a   1.000
_cell.length_b   1.000
_cell.length_c   1.000
_cell.angle_alpha   90.00
_cell.angle_beta   90.00
_cell.angle_gamma   90.00
#
_symmetry.space_group_name_H-M   'P 1'
#
loop_
_entity.id
_entity.type
_entity.pdbx_description
1 polymer ?
#
loop_
_entity_poly.entity_id
_entity_poly.type
_entity_poly.pdbx_seq_one_letter_code
_entity_poly.pdbx_strand_id
1 'polypeptide(L)'
;LVDHCREYERGGGEAKIPEAVLRRIIADKQRVNVDVFSDARVFTDPGTTRHHIGLHPDILSLIATNRGFPRWVEDIKRDVTKRLSSSSKAHVAIYCRSGKHRSVACAWFLQHFCKSEGWSCEVSHLCKSSWRNTCRGECAECRVPSERSAQREKAAS
;
A
#
# COMPACT_ATOMS: atom_id res chain seq x y z
N LEU A 1 1.65 -7.39 -13.10
CA LEU A 1 0.86 -6.14 -13.19
C LEU A 1 1.49 -5.12 -14.14
N VAL A 2 2.81 -4.88 -14.04
CA VAL A 2 3.51 -3.95 -14.94
C VAL A 2 3.19 -4.19 -16.41
N ASP A 3 3.25 -5.44 -16.87
CA ASP A 3 2.99 -5.80 -18.28
C ASP A 3 1.53 -5.57 -18.67
N HIS A 4 0.58 -6.04 -17.86
CA HIS A 4 -0.86 -5.80 -18.06
C HIS A 4 -1.24 -4.31 -18.06
N CYS A 5 -0.46 -3.46 -17.39
CA CYS A 5 -0.71 -2.02 -17.32
C CYS A 5 0.09 -1.22 -18.36
N ARG A 6 0.93 -1.88 -19.18
CA ARG A 6 1.87 -1.20 -20.11
C ARG A 6 1.15 -0.49 -21.25
N GLU A 7 -0.01 -1.00 -21.65
CA GLU A 7 -0.80 -0.50 -22.78
C GLU A 7 -1.69 0.70 -22.43
N TYR A 8 -1.73 1.12 -21.15
CA TYR A 8 -2.62 2.17 -20.67
C TYR A 8 -1.86 3.44 -20.31
N GLU A 9 -2.20 4.57 -20.95
CA GLU A 9 -1.52 5.86 -20.78
C GLU A 9 -1.50 6.35 -19.33
N ARG A 10 -2.57 6.09 -18.56
CA ARG A 10 -2.70 6.53 -17.15
C ARG A 10 -2.12 5.55 -16.13
N GLY A 11 -1.03 4.87 -16.50
CA GLY A 11 -0.31 3.97 -15.58
C GLY A 11 -1.17 2.80 -15.09
N GLY A 12 -2.08 2.32 -15.93
CA GLY A 12 -2.94 1.17 -15.66
C GLY A 12 -4.17 1.43 -14.79
N GLY A 13 -4.52 2.69 -14.46
CA GLY A 13 -5.73 3.00 -13.68
C GLY A 13 -7.03 2.56 -14.34
N GLU A 14 -7.04 2.48 -15.67
CA GLU A 14 -8.18 2.03 -16.47
C GLU A 14 -8.15 0.53 -16.77
N ALA A 15 -7.03 -0.14 -16.48
CA ALA A 15 -6.88 -1.56 -16.75
C ALA A 15 -7.72 -2.38 -15.77
N LYS A 16 -8.78 -3.00 -16.26
CA LYS A 16 -9.57 -3.97 -15.48
C LYS A 16 -8.80 -5.28 -15.40
N ILE A 17 -8.37 -5.64 -14.19
CA ILE A 17 -7.61 -6.87 -13.96
C ILE A 17 -8.52 -7.87 -13.27
N PRO A 18 -8.83 -9.01 -13.90
CA PRO A 18 -9.69 -10.01 -13.28
C PRO A 18 -9.09 -10.49 -11.95
N GLU A 19 -9.94 -10.68 -10.95
CA GLU A 19 -9.51 -11.11 -9.62
C GLU A 19 -8.76 -12.45 -9.65
N ALA A 20 -9.15 -13.37 -10.55
CA ALA A 20 -8.45 -14.64 -10.77
C ALA A 20 -6.95 -14.44 -11.12
N VAL A 21 -6.63 -13.39 -11.90
CA VAL A 21 -5.25 -13.05 -12.24
C VAL A 21 -4.50 -12.53 -11.01
N LEU A 22 -5.14 -11.68 -10.21
CA LEU A 22 -4.56 -11.15 -8.97
C LEU A 22 -4.28 -12.27 -7.96
N ARG A 23 -5.24 -13.19 -7.78
CA ARG A 23 -5.10 -14.37 -6.91
C ARG A 23 -3.91 -15.22 -7.35
N ARG A 24 -3.77 -15.50 -8.64
CA ARG A 24 -2.62 -16.26 -9.17
C ARG A 24 -1.30 -15.56 -8.86
N ILE A 25 -1.18 -14.27 -9.16
CA ILE A 25 0.04 -13.48 -8.90
C ILE A 25 0.45 -13.53 -7.42
N ILE A 26 -0.51 -13.48 -6.50
CA ILE A 26 -0.22 -13.48 -5.06
C ILE A 26 0.08 -14.89 -4.55
N ALA A 27 -0.65 -15.90 -5.03
CA ALA A 27 -0.38 -17.30 -4.71
C ALA A 27 1.07 -17.67 -5.06
N ASP A 28 1.56 -17.22 -6.22
CA ASP A 28 2.94 -17.44 -6.68
C ASP A 28 3.99 -16.78 -5.77
N LYS A 29 3.64 -15.67 -5.10
CA LYS A 29 4.58 -14.88 -4.29
C LYS A 29 4.56 -15.19 -2.80
N GLN A 30 3.41 -15.51 -2.23
CA GLN A 30 3.24 -15.60 -0.78
C GLN A 30 2.49 -16.84 -0.31
N ARG A 31 1.88 -17.64 -1.21
CA ARG A 31 1.05 -18.81 -0.87
C ARG A 31 -0.05 -18.50 0.17
N VAL A 32 -0.51 -17.26 0.20
CA VAL A 32 -1.58 -16.80 1.10
C VAL A 32 -2.88 -16.65 0.30
N ASN A 33 -3.99 -17.09 0.89
CA ASN A 33 -5.31 -16.80 0.34
C ASN A 33 -5.73 -15.37 0.72
N VAL A 34 -5.98 -14.54 -0.29
CA VAL A 34 -6.38 -13.14 -0.09
C VAL A 34 -7.89 -13.06 0.08
N ASP A 35 -8.32 -12.37 1.13
CA ASP A 35 -9.74 -12.16 1.44
C ASP A 35 -10.27 -10.89 0.74
N VAL A 36 -9.48 -9.81 0.71
CA VAL A 36 -9.87 -8.50 0.17
C VAL A 36 -8.81 -7.99 -0.80
N PHE A 37 -9.23 -7.62 -2.00
CA PHE A 37 -8.39 -6.93 -2.98
C PHE A 37 -8.70 -5.44 -3.00
N SER A 38 -7.68 -4.60 -2.94
CA SER A 38 -7.83 -3.15 -3.03
C SER A 38 -6.96 -2.57 -4.14
N ASP A 39 -7.61 -1.94 -5.11
CA ASP A 39 -6.94 -1.31 -6.25
C ASP A 39 -6.50 0.11 -5.90
N ALA A 40 -5.21 0.30 -5.65
CA ALA A 40 -4.65 1.62 -5.38
C ALA A 40 -4.37 2.43 -6.67
N ARG A 41 -4.65 1.89 -7.86
CA ARG A 41 -4.45 2.61 -9.13
C ARG A 41 -5.51 3.69 -9.37
N VAL A 42 -6.58 3.70 -8.59
CA VAL A 42 -7.59 4.76 -8.55
C VAL A 42 -6.99 6.11 -8.14
N PHE A 43 -5.86 6.09 -7.43
CA PHE A 43 -5.13 7.28 -7.06
C PHE A 43 -4.14 7.73 -8.15
N THR A 44 -3.94 9.04 -8.23
CA THR A 44 -2.98 9.68 -9.13
C THR A 44 -1.58 9.10 -8.95
N ASP A 45 -0.88 8.86 -10.06
CA ASP A 45 0.51 8.39 -10.01
C ASP A 45 1.44 9.53 -9.54
N PRO A 46 2.25 9.33 -8.49
CA PRO A 46 3.13 10.36 -7.97
C PRO A 46 4.38 10.65 -8.81
N GLY A 47 4.59 10.00 -9.96
CA GLY A 47 5.43 10.40 -11.13
C GLY A 47 6.85 10.99 -10.93
N THR A 48 6.97 12.04 -10.13
CA THR A 48 8.17 12.83 -9.79
C THR A 48 9.06 12.17 -8.72
N THR A 49 8.50 11.31 -7.87
CA THR A 49 9.22 10.68 -6.75
C THR A 49 9.83 9.31 -7.11
N ARG A 50 10.57 9.24 -8.23
CA ARG A 50 11.05 7.96 -8.79
C ARG A 50 11.96 7.17 -7.84
N HIS A 51 12.78 7.88 -7.07
CA HIS A 51 13.72 7.32 -6.10
C HIS A 51 13.10 7.03 -4.74
N HIS A 52 11.84 7.42 -4.51
CA HIS A 52 11.16 7.15 -3.25
C HIS A 52 10.11 6.04 -3.40
N ILE A 53 9.63 5.56 -2.26
CA ILE A 53 8.51 4.63 -2.14
C ILE A 53 7.32 5.36 -1.52
N GLY A 54 6.18 4.67 -1.41
CA GLY A 54 4.93 5.25 -0.90
C GLY A 54 4.95 5.85 0.52
N LEU A 55 6.06 5.75 1.24
CA LEU A 55 6.26 6.36 2.56
C LEU A 55 6.74 7.83 2.49
N HIS A 56 7.06 8.34 1.30
CA HIS A 56 7.45 9.74 1.15
C HIS A 56 6.28 10.68 1.51
N PRO A 57 6.51 11.75 2.28
CA PRO A 57 5.45 12.69 2.69
C PRO A 57 4.62 13.22 1.53
N ASP A 58 5.24 13.60 0.41
CA ASP A 58 4.51 14.09 -0.76
C ASP A 58 3.60 13.02 -1.38
N ILE A 59 4.01 11.75 -1.38
CA ILE A 59 3.18 10.66 -1.88
C ILE A 59 2.00 10.46 -0.93
N LEU A 60 2.25 10.41 0.38
CA LEU A 60 1.18 10.28 1.39
C LEU A 60 0.17 11.43 1.28
N SER A 61 0.66 12.68 1.15
CA SER A 61 -0.16 13.87 0.97
C SER A 61 -0.99 13.80 -0.32
N LEU A 62 -0.39 13.37 -1.43
CA LEU A 62 -1.10 13.21 -2.71
C LEU A 62 -2.25 12.18 -2.61
N ILE A 63 -2.03 11.07 -1.90
CA ILE A 63 -3.06 10.06 -1.69
C ILE A 63 -4.17 10.61 -0.77
N ALA A 64 -3.79 11.20 0.38
CA ALA A 64 -4.74 11.68 1.38
C ALA A 64 -5.63 12.83 0.88
N THR A 65 -5.10 13.69 0.01
CA THR A 65 -5.84 14.83 -0.57
C THR A 65 -6.67 14.44 -1.80
N ASN A 66 -6.59 13.18 -2.25
CA ASN A 66 -7.41 12.73 -3.37
C ASN A 66 -8.90 12.68 -2.98
N ARG A 67 -9.78 13.22 -3.82
CA ARG A 67 -11.24 13.19 -3.60
C ARG A 67 -11.84 11.80 -3.37
N GLY A 68 -11.21 10.75 -3.90
CA GLY A 68 -11.63 9.37 -3.73
C GLY A 68 -11.11 8.72 -2.45
N PHE A 69 -10.23 9.37 -1.70
CA PHE A 69 -9.61 8.82 -0.50
C PHE A 69 -10.64 8.47 0.59
N PRO A 70 -11.58 9.35 0.99
CA PRO A 70 -12.57 9.00 2.02
C PRO A 70 -13.40 7.76 1.65
N ARG A 71 -13.88 7.72 0.40
CA ARG A 71 -14.63 6.57 -0.12
C ARG A 71 -13.79 5.29 -0.11
N TRP A 72 -12.53 5.36 -0.53
CA TRP A 72 -11.63 4.21 -0.50
C TRP A 72 -11.43 3.69 0.93
N VAL A 73 -11.30 4.57 1.92
CA VAL A 73 -11.20 4.20 3.35
C VAL A 73 -12.47 3.52 3.83
N GLU A 74 -13.64 4.06 3.51
CA GLU A 74 -14.92 3.46 3.87
C GLU A 74 -15.11 2.07 3.26
N ASP A 75 -14.77 1.94 1.96
CA ASP A 75 -14.90 0.69 1.24
C ASP A 75 -13.98 -0.39 1.83
N ILE A 76 -12.70 -0.08 2.07
CA ILE A 76 -11.76 -1.06 2.63
C ILE A 76 -12.10 -1.42 4.08
N LYS A 77 -12.53 -0.46 4.91
CA LYS A 77 -12.98 -0.74 6.28
C LYS A 77 -14.19 -1.66 6.28
N ARG A 78 -15.19 -1.37 5.45
CA ARG A 78 -16.39 -2.21 5.34
C ARG A 78 -16.03 -3.65 4.95
N ASP A 79 -15.16 -3.82 3.96
CA ASP A 79 -14.78 -5.14 3.47
C ASP A 79 -13.95 -5.93 4.50
N VAL A 80 -13.03 -5.26 5.19
CA VAL A 80 -12.25 -5.86 6.30
C VAL A 80 -13.16 -6.23 7.47
N THR A 81 -14.04 -5.34 7.93
CA THR A 81 -14.97 -5.62 9.04
C THR A 81 -15.90 -6.77 8.70
N LYS A 82 -16.43 -6.81 7.46
CA LYS A 82 -17.26 -7.93 6.99
C LYS A 82 -16.48 -9.26 7.01
N ARG A 83 -15.18 -9.24 6.72
CA ARG A 83 -14.36 -10.44 6.84
C ARG A 83 -14.15 -10.84 8.30
N LEU A 84 -13.83 -9.87 9.16
CA LEU A 84 -13.54 -10.10 10.58
C LEU A 84 -14.78 -10.53 11.38
N SER A 85 -16.00 -10.25 10.91
CA SER A 85 -17.22 -10.77 11.56
C SER A 85 -17.38 -12.30 11.42
N SER A 86 -16.66 -12.92 10.49
CA SER A 86 -16.70 -14.37 10.20
C SER A 86 -15.35 -15.07 10.38
N SER A 87 -14.30 -14.34 10.78
CA SER A 87 -12.94 -14.86 10.93
C SER A 87 -12.12 -14.02 11.89
N SER A 88 -11.15 -14.63 12.58
CA SER A 88 -10.21 -13.90 13.44
C SER A 88 -9.13 -13.12 12.67
N LYS A 89 -9.06 -13.28 11.34
CA LYS A 89 -8.03 -12.66 10.49
C LYS A 89 -8.56 -12.30 9.11
N ALA A 90 -7.99 -11.25 8.51
CA ALA A 90 -8.26 -10.83 7.14
C ALA A 90 -6.95 -10.53 6.42
N HIS A 91 -6.76 -11.11 5.23
CA HIS A 91 -5.62 -10.88 4.36
C HIS A 91 -6.03 -9.90 3.26
N VAL A 92 -5.45 -8.71 3.31
CA VAL A 92 -5.75 -7.63 2.37
C VAL A 92 -4.60 -7.47 1.40
N ALA A 93 -4.88 -7.59 0.10
CA ALA A 93 -3.92 -7.31 -0.95
C ALA A 93 -4.20 -5.95 -1.59
N ILE A 94 -3.34 -4.99 -1.27
CA ILE A 94 -3.36 -3.68 -1.91
C ILE A 94 -2.37 -3.68 -3.06
N TYR A 95 -2.81 -3.33 -4.26
CA TYR A 95 -1.97 -3.39 -5.45
C TYR A 95 -1.97 -2.10 -6.25
N CYS A 96 -0.85 -1.85 -6.92
CA CYS A 96 -0.72 -0.83 -7.95
C CYS A 96 0.18 -1.38 -9.07
N ARG A 97 0.42 -0.61 -10.13
CA ARG A 97 1.20 -1.09 -11.29
C ARG A 97 2.55 -1.71 -10.92
N SER A 98 3.35 -1.02 -10.12
CA SER A 98 4.73 -1.42 -9.78
C SER A 98 4.91 -1.89 -8.34
N GLY A 99 3.85 -1.87 -7.53
CA GLY A 99 3.92 -2.24 -6.11
C GLY A 99 4.89 -1.38 -5.28
N LYS A 100 5.12 -0.11 -5.68
CA LYS A 100 6.15 0.77 -5.07
C LYS A 100 5.60 2.00 -4.37
N HIS A 101 4.62 2.67 -4.98
CA HIS A 101 4.16 3.99 -4.52
C HIS A 101 2.76 3.89 -3.92
N ARG A 102 1.72 3.92 -4.75
CA ARG A 102 0.31 3.97 -4.35
C ARG A 102 -0.07 2.84 -3.38
N SER A 103 0.28 1.60 -3.69
CA SER A 103 -0.03 0.46 -2.81
C SER A 103 0.72 0.50 -1.46
N VAL A 104 1.94 1.06 -1.44
CA VAL A 104 2.71 1.21 -0.19
C VAL A 104 2.11 2.30 0.69
N ALA A 105 1.73 3.44 0.09
CA ALA A 105 1.05 4.52 0.79
C ALA A 105 -0.30 4.06 1.37
N CYS A 106 -1.12 3.38 0.56
CA CYS A 106 -2.39 2.82 1.02
C CYS A 106 -2.22 1.78 2.14
N ALA A 107 -1.17 0.93 2.08
CA ALA A 107 -0.87 -0.01 3.17
C ALA A 107 -0.48 0.72 4.46
N TRP A 108 0.27 1.82 4.36
CA TRP A 108 0.61 2.67 5.49
C TRP A 108 -0.65 3.29 6.12
N PHE A 109 -1.57 3.85 5.31
CA PHE A 109 -2.84 4.37 5.84
C PHE A 109 -3.69 3.28 6.50
N LEU A 110 -3.80 2.12 5.85
CA LEU A 110 -4.55 0.98 6.42
C LEU A 110 -3.97 0.55 7.77
N GLN A 111 -2.65 0.50 7.91
CA GLN A 111 -2.01 0.18 9.19
C GLN A 111 -2.39 1.17 10.30
N HIS A 112 -2.43 2.48 10.00
CA HIS A 112 -2.90 3.49 10.95
C HIS A 112 -4.37 3.32 11.30
N PHE A 113 -5.23 3.00 10.32
CA PHE A 113 -6.64 2.73 10.59
C PHE A 113 -6.83 1.48 11.43
N CYS A 114 -6.13 0.39 11.14
CA CYS A 114 -6.15 -0.81 11.98
C CYS A 114 -5.77 -0.47 13.42
N LYS A 115 -4.70 0.32 13.61
CA LYS A 115 -4.28 0.76 14.95
C LYS A 115 -5.35 1.60 15.64
N SER A 116 -6.01 2.54 14.94
CA SER A 116 -7.07 3.36 15.54
C SER A 116 -8.32 2.55 15.90
N GLU A 117 -8.58 1.46 15.18
CA GLU A 117 -9.70 0.52 15.44
C GLU A 117 -9.33 -0.57 16.48
N GLY A 118 -8.10 -0.56 17.01
CA GLY A 118 -7.63 -1.57 17.96
C GLY A 118 -7.26 -2.92 17.33
N TRP A 119 -7.12 -3.01 16.00
CA TRP A 119 -6.68 -4.21 15.30
C TRP A 119 -5.15 -4.29 15.21
N SER A 120 -4.61 -5.49 15.39
CA SER A 120 -3.22 -5.78 15.04
C SER A 120 -3.08 -5.89 13.52
N CYS A 121 -2.02 -5.30 12.96
CA CYS A 121 -1.81 -5.28 11.51
C CYS A 121 -0.34 -5.42 11.17
N GLU A 122 -0.03 -6.45 10.38
CA GLU A 122 1.29 -6.68 9.80
C GLU A 122 1.28 -6.34 8.31
N VAL A 123 2.29 -5.59 7.87
CA VAL A 123 2.42 -5.17 6.47
C VAL A 123 3.64 -5.85 5.86
N SER A 124 3.41 -6.53 4.73
CA SER A 124 4.47 -7.10 3.91
C SER A 124 4.41 -6.55 2.49
N HIS A 125 5.57 -6.25 1.91
CA HIS A 125 5.66 -5.68 0.57
C HIS A 125 6.23 -6.70 -0.42
N LEU A 126 5.35 -7.34 -1.17
CA LEU A 126 5.69 -8.38 -2.16
C LEU A 126 6.66 -7.94 -3.26
N CYS A 127 6.73 -6.63 -3.51
CA CYS A 127 7.60 -6.03 -4.53
C CYS A 127 8.89 -5.43 -3.95
N LYS A 128 9.18 -5.61 -2.64
CA LYS A 128 10.33 -5.00 -1.97
C LYS A 128 11.67 -5.30 -2.67
N SER A 129 11.85 -6.52 -3.18
CA SER A 129 13.05 -6.91 -3.94
C SER A 129 13.24 -6.12 -5.24
N SER A 130 12.17 -5.57 -5.82
CA SER A 130 12.22 -4.76 -7.05
C SER A 130 12.59 -3.29 -6.79
N TRP A 131 12.68 -2.86 -5.53
CA TRP A 131 12.93 -1.47 -5.14
C TRP A 131 14.42 -1.10 -5.12
N ARG A 132 15.27 -1.86 -5.83
CA ARG A 132 16.73 -1.80 -5.71
C ARG A 132 17.34 -0.41 -5.93
N ASN A 133 16.73 0.41 -6.80
CA ASN A 133 17.18 1.75 -7.19
C ASN A 133 16.36 2.88 -6.53
N THR A 134 15.83 2.62 -5.33
CA THR A 134 15.01 3.56 -4.57
C THR A 134 15.55 3.67 -3.15
N CYS A 135 15.02 4.60 -2.35
CA CYS A 135 15.37 4.75 -0.94
C CYS A 135 14.94 3.56 -0.08
N ARG A 136 14.06 2.67 -0.58
CA ARG A 136 13.50 1.51 0.16
C ARG A 136 12.84 1.86 1.50
N GLY A 137 12.51 3.14 1.72
CA GLY A 137 11.97 3.66 2.98
C GLY A 137 13.05 4.14 3.97
N GLU A 138 14.32 4.05 3.62
CA GLU A 138 15.44 4.25 4.54
C GLU A 138 16.02 5.67 4.51
N CYS A 139 15.64 6.51 3.54
CA CYS A 139 16.08 7.91 3.50
C CYS A 139 15.41 8.76 4.58
N ALA A 140 16.03 9.87 4.96
CA ALA A 140 15.54 10.75 6.01
C ALA A 140 14.08 11.17 5.80
N GLU A 141 13.68 11.46 4.56
CA GLU A 141 12.33 11.89 4.20
C GLU A 141 11.29 10.78 4.33
N CYS A 142 11.62 9.54 3.96
CA CYS A 142 10.69 8.41 4.02
C CYS A 142 10.63 7.75 5.41
N ARG A 143 11.61 8.03 6.29
CA ARG A 143 11.55 7.58 7.68
C ARG A 143 10.44 8.33 8.42
N VAL A 144 9.42 7.58 8.83
CA VAL A 144 8.27 8.08 9.58
C VAL A 144 8.73 8.71 10.90
N PRO A 145 8.08 9.79 11.38
CA PRO A 145 8.49 10.49 12.61
C PRO A 145 8.56 9.62 13.86
N SER A 146 7.79 8.53 13.95
CA SER A 146 7.83 7.60 15.10
C SER A 146 9.21 6.95 15.29
N GLU A 147 10.01 6.82 14.23
CA GLU A 147 11.39 6.33 14.31
C GLU A 147 12.41 7.44 14.60
N ARG A 148 12.05 8.70 14.32
CA ARG A 148 12.90 9.87 14.63
C ARG A 148 12.92 10.17 16.13
N SER A 149 11.81 9.94 16.83
CA SER A 149 11.74 10.10 18.29
C SER A 149 12.50 8.98 19.02
N ALA A 150 12.36 7.73 18.59
CA ALA A 150 13.04 6.58 19.19
C ALA A 150 14.58 6.59 19.03
N GLN A 151 15.10 7.27 18.01
CA GLN A 151 16.56 7.43 17.81
C GLN A 151 17.14 8.64 18.54
N ARG A 152 16.36 9.69 18.80
CA ARG A 152 16.82 10.83 19.61
C ARG A 152 17.03 10.45 21.07
N GLU A 153 16.20 9.55 21.62
CA GLU A 153 16.38 9.04 22.99
C GLU A 153 17.62 8.13 23.11
N LYS A 154 17.95 7.36 22.06
CA LYS A 154 19.17 6.53 22.03
C LYS A 154 20.46 7.29 21.75
N ALA A 155 20.38 8.50 21.18
CA ALA A 155 21.54 9.37 20.96
C ALA A 155 21.76 10.37 22.12
N ALA A 156 20.83 10.41 23.08
CA ALA A 156 20.87 11.23 24.28
C ALA A 156 21.04 10.40 25.57
N SER A 157 21.24 9.09 25.44
CA SER A 157 21.62 8.13 26.50
C SER A 157 23.02 7.62 26.25
#